data_AF-G5R266-F1
#
_entry.id   AF-G5R266-F1
#
_cell.length_a   1.000
_cell.length_b   1.000
_cell.length_c   1.000
_cell.angle_alpha   90.00
_cell.angle_beta   90.00
_cell.angle_gamma   90.00
#
_symmetry.space_group_name_H-M   'P 1'
#
loop_
_entity.id
_entity.type
_entity.pdbx_description
1 polymer ?
#
loop_
_entity_poly.entity_id
_entity_poly.type
_entity_poly.pdbx_seq_one_letter_code
_entity_poly.pdbx_strand_id
1 'polypeptide(L)'
;MFKPELLSPAGTLKNMRYAFAYGADAVYAGQPRYSLRVRNNEFNHENLQLGINEAHALGKKFYVVVNIAPHNAKLKTFIRDLKPVVEMGPDALIMSDPGLIMLVREHFPAMPIHLSVQANAVNWATVKFWQQMGLTRVILSRELSLEEIEEIRQQVPDMEIEIFVHGALCMAYSGRCLLSGYINKRDPNQGTCTNACRWEYNVQEGKEDVVGNIVHKHEPIPVQNVEPTLGIGA
;
A
#
# COMPACT_ATOMS: atom_id res chain seq x y z
N MET A 1 25.59 17.26 -11.45
CA MET A 1 25.32 16.29 -10.37
C MET A 1 23.83 16.02 -10.36
N PHE A 2 23.40 14.76 -10.38
CA PHE A 2 21.98 14.41 -10.28
C PHE A 2 21.49 14.73 -8.86
N LYS A 3 20.41 15.51 -8.74
CA LYS A 3 19.73 15.73 -7.46
C LYS A 3 18.51 14.80 -7.41
N PRO A 4 18.45 13.84 -6.47
CA PRO A 4 17.30 12.95 -6.35
C PRO A 4 16.05 13.74 -5.92
N GLU A 5 14.90 13.30 -6.40
CA GLU A 5 13.59 13.81 -5.94
C GLU A 5 13.26 13.23 -4.57
N LEU A 6 12.93 14.09 -3.59
CA LEU A 6 12.43 13.65 -2.29
C LEU A 6 10.90 13.57 -2.29
N LEU A 7 10.37 12.34 -2.33
CA LEU A 7 8.93 12.06 -2.24
C LEU A 7 8.51 11.73 -0.80
N SER A 8 7.45 12.38 -0.31
CA SER A 8 6.91 12.15 1.05
C SER A 8 5.41 11.82 1.06
N PRO A 9 4.93 10.91 1.92
CA PRO A 9 3.50 10.71 2.12
C PRO A 9 2.85 11.95 2.75
N ALA A 10 1.74 12.44 2.17
CA ALA A 10 0.96 13.51 2.77
C ALA A 10 -0.07 12.98 3.79
N GLY A 11 -1.05 12.19 3.35
CA GLY A 11 -2.18 11.74 4.17
C GLY A 11 -3.20 12.84 4.52
N THR A 12 -2.74 14.05 4.86
CA THR A 12 -3.57 15.25 5.08
C THR A 12 -2.95 16.47 4.40
N LEU A 13 -3.74 17.52 4.16
CA LEU A 13 -3.25 18.81 3.64
C LEU A 13 -2.21 19.45 4.58
N LYS A 14 -2.41 19.32 5.90
CA LYS A 14 -1.47 19.82 6.91
C LYS A 14 -0.09 19.17 6.75
N ASN A 15 -0.05 17.85 6.64
CA ASN A 15 1.18 17.09 6.47
C ASN A 15 1.84 17.34 5.11
N MET A 16 1.06 17.52 4.04
CA MET A 16 1.56 17.95 2.73
C MET A 16 2.34 19.27 2.86
N ARG A 17 1.73 20.30 3.47
CA ARG A 17 2.36 21.61 3.65
C ARG A 17 3.63 21.51 4.48
N TYR A 18 3.65 20.66 5.52
CA TYR A 18 4.89 20.37 6.26
C TYR A 18 5.94 19.70 5.39
N ALA A 19 5.59 18.66 4.63
CA ALA A 19 6.54 17.99 3.75
C ALA A 19 7.22 18.98 2.79
N PHE A 20 6.45 19.89 2.17
CA PHE A 20 7.00 20.93 1.31
C PHE A 20 7.85 21.95 2.08
N ALA A 21 7.39 22.41 3.25
CA ALA A 21 8.14 23.36 4.08
C ALA A 21 9.50 22.80 4.53
N TYR A 22 9.59 21.48 4.73
CA TYR A 22 10.84 20.79 5.10
C TYR A 22 11.61 20.21 3.90
N GLY A 23 11.25 20.60 2.67
CA GLY A 23 12.08 20.39 1.49
C GLY A 23 11.74 19.19 0.61
N ALA A 24 10.60 18.53 0.80
CA ALA A 24 10.12 17.53 -0.17
C ALA A 24 9.92 18.17 -1.55
N ASP A 25 10.27 17.43 -2.60
CA ASP A 25 10.07 17.82 -4.00
C ASP A 25 8.72 17.36 -4.53
N ALA A 26 8.21 16.27 -3.98
CA ALA A 26 6.94 15.67 -4.33
C ALA A 26 6.21 15.14 -3.08
N VAL A 27 4.89 15.02 -3.19
CA VAL A 27 4.08 14.26 -2.23
C VAL A 27 3.19 13.25 -2.94
N TYR A 28 2.70 12.27 -2.20
CA TYR A 28 1.60 11.43 -2.65
C TYR A 28 0.44 11.36 -1.65
N ALA A 29 -0.77 11.21 -2.19
CA ALA A 29 -1.99 10.92 -1.45
C ALA A 29 -2.77 9.78 -2.10
N GLY A 30 -3.54 9.04 -1.29
CA GLY A 30 -4.37 7.95 -1.79
C GLY A 30 -5.65 8.46 -2.44
N GLN A 31 -6.04 7.89 -3.59
CA GLN A 31 -7.41 8.04 -4.04
C GLN A 31 -8.33 7.22 -3.11
N PRO A 32 -9.39 7.82 -2.54
CA PRO A 32 -10.39 7.06 -1.79
C PRO A 32 -10.87 5.83 -2.57
N ARG A 33 -11.21 4.74 -1.88
CA ARG A 33 -11.68 3.46 -2.44
C ARG A 33 -10.66 2.65 -3.26
N TYR A 34 -9.60 3.26 -3.79
CA TYR A 34 -8.63 2.61 -4.70
C TYR A 34 -7.17 2.64 -4.23
N SER A 35 -6.91 3.11 -3.01
CA SER A 35 -5.56 3.16 -2.42
C SER A 35 -5.43 2.26 -1.21
N LEU A 36 -4.24 1.71 -0.97
CA LEU A 36 -3.89 1.06 0.30
C LEU A 36 -3.65 2.05 1.45
N ARG A 37 -3.68 3.36 1.18
CA ARG A 37 -3.47 4.41 2.18
C ARG A 37 -4.79 5.03 2.67
N VAL A 38 -5.89 4.27 2.73
CA VAL A 38 -7.19 4.81 3.17
C VAL A 38 -7.19 5.22 4.65
N ARG A 39 -6.42 4.54 5.49
CA ARG A 39 -6.33 4.87 6.92
C ARG A 39 -5.58 6.20 7.10
N ASN A 40 -6.25 7.18 7.71
CA ASN A 40 -5.76 8.56 7.94
C ASN A 40 -5.55 9.37 6.64
N ASN A 41 -6.44 9.19 5.67
CA ASN A 41 -6.45 9.97 4.44
C ASN A 41 -7.63 10.95 4.43
N GLU A 42 -7.32 12.24 4.53
CA GLU A 42 -8.31 13.33 4.46
C GLU A 42 -8.56 13.82 3.02
N PHE A 43 -7.87 13.25 2.02
CA PHE A 43 -8.01 13.65 0.62
C PHE A 43 -9.28 13.05 -0.01
N ASN A 44 -10.41 13.74 0.17
CA ASN A 44 -11.55 13.67 -0.74
C ASN A 44 -11.25 14.45 -2.04
N HIS A 45 -12.17 14.49 -3.00
CA HIS A 45 -11.95 15.21 -4.27
C HIS A 45 -11.63 16.70 -4.09
N GLU A 46 -12.28 17.39 -3.14
CA GLU A 46 -12.03 18.82 -2.88
C GLU A 46 -10.62 19.06 -2.34
N ASN A 47 -10.23 18.30 -1.31
CA ASN A 47 -8.89 18.37 -0.73
C ASN A 47 -7.82 17.91 -1.71
N LEU A 48 -8.14 16.97 -2.61
CA LEU A 48 -7.22 16.51 -3.64
C LEU A 48 -6.94 17.63 -4.66
N GLN A 49 -7.99 18.27 -5.18
CA GLN A 49 -7.84 19.41 -6.08
C GLN A 49 -7.05 20.55 -5.42
N LEU A 50 -7.38 20.89 -4.17
CA LEU A 50 -6.65 21.91 -3.41
C LEU A 50 -5.18 21.53 -3.23
N GLY A 51 -4.90 20.28 -2.87
CA GLY A 51 -3.53 19.79 -2.68
C GLY A 51 -2.69 19.82 -3.96
N ILE A 52 -3.26 19.41 -5.09
CA ILE A 52 -2.60 19.49 -6.40
C ILE A 52 -2.28 20.95 -6.76
N ASN A 53 -3.27 21.84 -6.62
CA ASN A 53 -3.08 23.26 -6.92
C ASN A 53 -2.00 23.91 -6.04
N GLU A 54 -1.99 23.62 -4.73
CA GLU A 54 -0.96 24.12 -3.81
C GLU A 54 0.44 23.59 -4.16
N ALA A 55 0.55 22.30 -4.49
CA ALA A 55 1.82 21.72 -4.91
C ALA A 55 2.36 22.41 -6.17
N HIS A 56 1.51 22.57 -7.20
CA HIS A 56 1.89 23.21 -8.46
C HIS A 56 2.25 24.68 -8.30
N ALA A 57 1.53 25.42 -7.45
CA ALA A 57 1.86 26.82 -7.13
C ALA A 57 3.24 26.97 -6.48
N LEU A 58 3.73 25.93 -5.80
CA LEU A 58 5.08 25.86 -5.21
C LEU A 58 6.13 25.28 -6.17
N GLY A 59 5.76 24.93 -7.40
CA GLY A 59 6.62 24.22 -8.35
C GLY A 59 6.96 22.78 -7.91
N LYS A 60 6.13 22.20 -7.04
CA LYS A 60 6.28 20.85 -6.49
C LYS A 60 5.34 19.87 -7.19
N LYS A 61 5.57 18.57 -6.98
CA LYS A 61 4.83 17.48 -7.63
C LYS A 61 3.81 16.84 -6.69
N PHE A 62 2.68 16.42 -7.26
CA PHE A 62 1.64 15.70 -6.53
C PHE A 62 1.26 14.42 -7.26
N TYR A 63 1.44 13.28 -6.60
CA TYR A 63 1.08 11.96 -7.13
C TYR A 63 -0.14 11.37 -6.44
N VAL A 64 -0.96 10.66 -7.20
CA VAL A 64 -2.17 10.01 -6.67
C VAL A 64 -2.02 8.50 -6.69
N VAL A 65 -2.24 7.86 -5.55
CA VAL A 65 -2.06 6.42 -5.39
C VAL A 65 -3.37 5.67 -5.69
N VAL A 66 -3.29 4.71 -6.62
CA VAL A 66 -4.37 3.84 -7.10
C VAL A 66 -3.83 2.40 -7.20
N ASN A 67 -3.48 1.80 -6.05
CA ASN A 67 -2.61 0.62 -5.96
C ASN A 67 -3.21 -0.59 -5.23
N ILE A 68 -4.54 -0.70 -5.23
CA ILE A 68 -5.21 -1.93 -4.78
C ILE A 68 -5.22 -2.97 -5.91
N ALA A 69 -5.35 -4.25 -5.56
CA ALA A 69 -5.78 -5.29 -6.49
C ALA A 69 -7.32 -5.42 -6.41
N PRO A 70 -8.11 -4.83 -7.33
CA PRO A 70 -9.57 -4.86 -7.26
C PRO A 70 -10.16 -6.20 -7.73
N HIS A 71 -11.31 -6.56 -7.18
CA HIS A 71 -12.19 -7.57 -7.80
C HIS A 71 -13.12 -6.91 -8.84
N ASN A 72 -13.69 -7.73 -9.75
CA ASN A 72 -14.52 -7.31 -10.88
C ASN A 72 -15.60 -6.27 -10.56
N ALA A 73 -16.19 -6.30 -9.36
CA ALA A 73 -17.19 -5.32 -8.94
C ALA A 73 -16.66 -3.87 -8.97
N LYS A 74 -15.39 -3.65 -8.63
CA LYS A 74 -14.76 -2.32 -8.66
C LYS A 74 -14.43 -1.84 -10.07
N LEU A 75 -14.23 -2.75 -11.03
CA LEU A 75 -13.95 -2.41 -12.43
C LEU A 75 -15.11 -1.66 -13.08
N LYS A 76 -16.35 -2.02 -12.71
CA LYS A 76 -17.59 -1.42 -13.26
C LYS A 76 -17.66 0.10 -13.11
N THR A 77 -17.02 0.66 -12.09
CA THR A 77 -17.04 2.11 -11.82
C THR A 77 -15.68 2.77 -11.93
N PHE A 78 -14.61 2.00 -12.16
CA PHE A 78 -13.24 2.46 -12.03
C PHE A 78 -12.92 3.67 -12.90
N ILE A 79 -13.12 3.59 -14.21
CA ILE A 79 -12.82 4.70 -15.13
C ILE A 79 -13.66 5.94 -14.82
N ARG A 80 -14.94 5.76 -14.51
CA ARG A 80 -15.83 6.85 -14.11
C ARG A 80 -15.35 7.54 -12.83
N ASP A 81 -14.95 6.76 -11.84
CA ASP A 81 -14.51 7.27 -10.54
C ASP A 81 -13.10 7.90 -10.63
N LEU A 82 -12.26 7.46 -11.58
CA LEU A 82 -10.91 7.97 -11.82
C LEU A 82 -10.88 9.22 -12.72
N LYS A 83 -11.80 9.33 -13.69
CA LYS A 83 -11.89 10.47 -14.62
C LYS A 83 -11.76 11.84 -13.93
N PRO A 84 -12.56 12.18 -12.89
CA PRO A 84 -12.43 13.50 -12.26
C PRO A 84 -11.04 13.71 -11.66
N VAL A 85 -10.39 12.66 -11.13
CA VAL A 85 -9.04 12.74 -10.55
C VAL A 85 -8.00 13.06 -11.62
N VAL A 86 -8.08 12.42 -12.79
CA VAL A 86 -7.19 12.70 -13.93
C VAL A 86 -7.38 14.15 -14.40
N GLU A 87 -8.63 14.63 -14.44
CA GLU A 87 -8.96 16.01 -14.81
C GLU A 87 -8.42 17.06 -13.81
N MET A 88 -8.18 16.69 -12.54
CA MET A 88 -7.49 17.57 -11.57
C MET A 88 -6.01 17.81 -11.92
N GLY A 89 -5.44 16.97 -12.80
CA GLY A 89 -4.07 17.10 -13.30
C GLY A 89 -2.96 16.67 -12.33
N PRO A 90 -3.03 15.52 -11.63
CA PRO A 90 -1.89 15.04 -10.85
C PRO A 90 -0.70 14.75 -11.78
N ASP A 91 0.51 14.84 -11.24
CA ASP A 91 1.74 14.65 -12.04
C ASP A 91 1.96 13.19 -12.46
N ALA A 92 1.41 12.23 -11.71
CA ALA A 92 1.40 10.81 -12.03
C ALA A 92 0.40 10.03 -11.16
N LEU A 93 0.00 8.86 -11.64
CA LEU A 93 -0.70 7.84 -10.85
C LEU A 93 0.28 6.77 -10.37
N ILE A 94 0.22 6.39 -9.10
CA ILE A 94 0.99 5.27 -8.54
C ILE A 94 0.10 4.02 -8.51
N MET A 95 0.37 3.06 -9.39
CA MET A 95 -0.52 1.91 -9.67
C MET A 95 0.20 0.57 -9.58
N SER A 96 -0.53 -0.52 -9.33
CA SER A 96 0.06 -1.87 -9.20
C SER A 96 -0.61 -2.95 -10.03
N ASP A 97 -1.92 -2.88 -10.21
CA ASP A 97 -2.66 -3.90 -10.95
C ASP A 97 -2.48 -3.74 -12.47
N PRO A 98 -1.98 -4.76 -13.20
CA PRO A 98 -1.75 -4.68 -14.64
C PRO A 98 -3.03 -4.38 -15.45
N GLY A 99 -4.17 -4.92 -15.02
CA GLY A 99 -5.46 -4.70 -15.70
C GLY A 99 -5.92 -3.26 -15.56
N LEU A 100 -5.83 -2.69 -14.34
CA LEU A 100 -6.12 -1.27 -14.14
C LEU A 100 -5.15 -0.36 -14.90
N ILE A 101 -3.86 -0.68 -14.89
CA ILE A 101 -2.85 0.08 -15.65
C ILE A 101 -3.20 0.11 -17.14
N MET A 102 -3.53 -1.05 -17.72
CA MET A 102 -3.98 -1.16 -19.11
C MET A 102 -5.19 -0.26 -19.36
N LEU A 103 -6.23 -0.37 -18.52
CA LEU A 103 -7.45 0.44 -18.64
C LEU A 103 -7.16 1.95 -18.55
N VAL A 104 -6.29 2.38 -17.64
CA VAL A 104 -5.89 3.80 -17.53
C VAL A 104 -5.17 4.26 -18.79
N ARG A 105 -4.26 3.47 -19.32
CA ARG A 105 -3.53 3.84 -20.54
C ARG A 105 -4.44 3.93 -21.77
N GLU A 106 -5.45 3.07 -21.87
CA GLU A 106 -6.44 3.12 -22.94
C GLU A 106 -7.30 4.39 -22.88
N HIS A 107 -7.71 4.82 -21.68
CA HIS A 107 -8.65 5.93 -21.50
C HIS A 107 -7.96 7.28 -21.27
N PHE A 108 -6.75 7.28 -20.72
CA PHE A 108 -5.97 8.45 -20.31
C PHE A 108 -4.49 8.29 -20.72
N PRO A 109 -4.18 8.16 -22.02
CA PRO A 109 -2.83 7.83 -22.50
C PRO A 109 -1.74 8.85 -22.13
N ALA A 110 -2.13 10.10 -21.84
CA ALA A 110 -1.21 11.16 -21.44
C ALA A 110 -0.87 11.15 -19.93
N MET A 111 -1.58 10.37 -19.11
CA MET A 111 -1.38 10.33 -17.67
C MET A 111 -0.15 9.47 -17.33
N PRO A 112 0.92 10.02 -16.72
CA PRO A 112 2.08 9.23 -16.32
C PRO A 112 1.71 8.21 -15.25
N ILE A 113 2.31 7.03 -15.33
CA ILE A 113 2.08 5.94 -14.38
C ILE A 113 3.41 5.49 -13.77
N HIS A 114 3.45 5.52 -12.45
CA HIS A 114 4.53 4.99 -11.63
C HIS A 114 4.11 3.62 -11.08
N LEU A 115 4.98 2.62 -11.18
CA LEU A 115 4.70 1.30 -10.63
C LEU A 115 4.83 1.34 -9.10
N SER A 116 3.76 0.97 -8.40
CA SER A 116 3.75 0.84 -6.96
C SER A 116 4.52 -0.39 -6.51
N VAL A 117 5.19 -0.28 -5.35
CA VAL A 117 5.86 -1.40 -4.65
C VAL A 117 4.95 -2.62 -4.43
N GLN A 118 3.61 -2.44 -4.46
CA GLN A 118 2.64 -3.54 -4.38
C GLN A 118 2.73 -4.54 -5.55
N ALA A 119 3.33 -4.13 -6.68
CA ALA A 119 3.62 -5.00 -7.82
C ALA A 119 4.89 -5.86 -7.63
N ASN A 120 5.69 -5.64 -6.57
CA ASN A 120 6.90 -6.41 -6.24
C ASN A 120 7.92 -6.53 -7.37
N ALA A 121 8.33 -5.39 -7.93
CA ALA A 121 9.47 -5.35 -8.85
C ALA A 121 10.78 -5.62 -8.08
N VAL A 122 11.25 -6.87 -8.16
CA VAL A 122 12.45 -7.39 -7.47
C VAL A 122 13.58 -7.81 -8.42
N ASN A 123 13.45 -7.54 -9.72
CA ASN A 123 14.50 -7.88 -10.69
C ASN A 123 14.41 -6.98 -11.93
N TRP A 124 15.52 -6.91 -12.67
CA TRP A 124 15.63 -6.03 -13.84
C TRP A 124 14.66 -6.40 -14.96
N ALA A 125 14.35 -7.69 -15.13
CA ALA A 125 13.45 -8.15 -16.18
C ALA A 125 12.03 -7.66 -15.97
N THR A 126 11.57 -7.65 -14.72
CA THR A 126 10.26 -7.09 -14.32
C THR A 126 10.24 -5.59 -14.56
N VAL A 127 11.31 -4.87 -14.19
CA VAL A 127 11.42 -3.43 -14.45
C VAL A 127 11.37 -3.13 -15.94
N LYS A 128 12.10 -3.90 -16.76
CA LYS A 128 12.09 -3.79 -18.23
C LYS A 128 10.74 -4.09 -18.84
N PHE A 129 10.02 -5.10 -18.33
CA PHE A 129 8.65 -5.38 -18.76
C PHE A 129 7.74 -4.16 -18.56
N TRP A 130 7.77 -3.55 -17.37
CA TRP A 130 6.95 -2.36 -17.08
C TRP A 130 7.37 -1.13 -17.88
N GLN A 131 8.67 -0.98 -18.17
CA GLN A 131 9.15 0.04 -19.12
C GLN A 131 8.54 -0.15 -20.51
N GLN A 132 8.52 -1.39 -21.02
CA GLN A 132 7.92 -1.70 -22.33
C GLN A 132 6.41 -1.48 -22.35
N MET A 133 5.74 -1.64 -21.21
CA MET A 133 4.33 -1.27 -21.04
C MET A 133 4.12 0.25 -20.92
N GLY A 134 5.19 1.05 -20.97
CA GLY A 134 5.19 2.50 -21.05
C GLY A 134 5.06 3.21 -19.71
N LEU A 135 5.40 2.55 -18.59
CA LEU A 135 5.52 3.22 -17.30
C LEU A 135 6.79 4.05 -17.26
N THR A 136 6.75 5.16 -16.52
CA THR A 136 7.84 6.14 -16.48
C THR A 136 8.75 5.98 -15.27
N ARG A 137 8.24 5.38 -14.18
CA ARG A 137 8.97 5.16 -12.93
C ARG A 137 8.57 3.84 -12.30
N VAL A 138 9.52 3.17 -11.65
CA VAL A 138 9.27 1.99 -10.82
C VAL A 138 9.72 2.24 -9.39
N ILE A 139 8.78 2.08 -8.45
CA ILE A 139 9.07 2.03 -7.03
C ILE A 139 9.48 0.60 -6.68
N LEU A 140 10.77 0.41 -6.41
CA LEU A 140 11.34 -0.92 -6.18
C LEU A 140 10.88 -1.54 -4.87
N SER A 141 10.94 -2.88 -4.82
CA SER A 141 10.67 -3.65 -3.63
C SER A 141 11.62 -3.29 -2.49
N ARG A 142 11.13 -3.30 -1.25
CA ARG A 142 11.92 -3.03 -0.03
C ARG A 142 12.82 -4.20 0.38
N GLU A 143 12.69 -5.31 -0.34
CA GLU A 143 13.36 -6.57 -0.12
C GLU A 143 14.72 -6.64 -0.85
N LEU A 144 15.07 -5.64 -1.67
CA LEU A 144 16.30 -5.62 -2.47
C LEU A 144 17.50 -5.04 -1.72
N SER A 145 18.69 -5.60 -2.00
CA SER A 145 19.97 -5.01 -1.60
C SER A 145 20.40 -3.87 -2.52
N LEU A 146 21.42 -3.10 -2.12
CA LEU A 146 21.96 -2.03 -2.95
C LEU A 146 22.63 -2.57 -4.22
N GLU A 147 23.28 -3.72 -4.14
CA GLU A 147 23.89 -4.41 -5.28
C GLU A 147 22.84 -4.84 -6.31
N GLU A 148 21.71 -5.39 -5.85
CA GLU A 148 20.60 -5.75 -6.75
C GLU A 148 19.97 -4.50 -7.40
N ILE A 149 19.83 -3.41 -6.65
CA ILE A 149 19.34 -2.12 -7.19
C ILE A 149 20.31 -1.57 -8.25
N GLU A 150 21.61 -1.66 -8.00
CA GLU A 150 22.64 -1.26 -8.97
C GLU A 150 22.54 -2.08 -10.26
N GLU A 151 22.40 -3.40 -10.16
CA GLU A 151 22.21 -4.27 -11.34
C GLU A 151 20.96 -3.87 -12.13
N ILE A 152 19.83 -3.63 -11.45
CA ILE A 152 18.60 -3.16 -12.10
C ILE A 152 18.84 -1.85 -12.86
N ARG A 153 19.55 -0.90 -12.24
CA ARG A 153 19.87 0.40 -12.86
C ARG A 153 20.76 0.24 -14.10
N GLN A 154 21.74 -0.67 -14.06
CA GLN A 154 22.63 -0.94 -15.19
C GLN A 154 21.89 -1.61 -16.36
N GLN A 155 20.97 -2.54 -16.07
CA GLN A 155 20.21 -3.29 -17.08
C GLN A 155 19.07 -2.46 -17.71
N VAL A 156 18.51 -1.48 -16.98
CA VAL A 156 17.39 -0.65 -17.44
C VAL A 156 17.67 0.84 -17.19
N PRO A 157 18.67 1.44 -17.87
CA PRO A 157 19.18 2.78 -17.56
C PRO A 157 18.20 3.91 -17.85
N ASP A 158 17.21 3.69 -18.72
CA ASP A 158 16.21 4.71 -19.09
C ASP A 158 14.98 4.74 -18.17
N MET A 159 14.85 3.77 -17.25
CA MET A 159 13.76 3.74 -16.28
C MET A 159 14.10 4.59 -15.05
N GLU A 160 13.17 5.44 -14.60
CA GLU A 160 13.29 6.08 -13.29
C GLU A 160 13.08 5.05 -12.17
N ILE A 161 14.02 5.02 -11.23
CA ILE A 161 13.99 4.11 -10.09
C ILE A 161 13.74 4.93 -8.83
N GLU A 162 12.71 4.56 -8.09
CA GLU A 162 12.41 5.10 -6.76
C GLU A 162 12.66 4.02 -5.70
N ILE A 163 13.34 4.40 -4.62
CA ILE A 163 13.69 3.53 -3.50
C ILE A 163 13.23 4.14 -2.18
N PHE A 164 12.91 3.27 -1.21
CA PHE A 164 12.57 3.70 0.13
C PHE A 164 13.84 3.94 0.95
N VAL A 165 14.00 5.17 1.47
CA VAL A 165 15.11 5.51 2.38
C VAL A 165 14.70 5.48 3.86
N HIS A 166 13.39 5.57 4.14
CA HIS A 166 12.83 5.54 5.49
C HIS A 166 11.41 4.97 5.47
N GLY A 167 11.02 4.31 6.56
CA GLY A 167 9.64 3.89 6.80
C GLY A 167 9.53 2.52 7.44
N ALA A 168 8.30 2.02 7.52
CA ALA A 168 8.03 0.69 8.04
C ALA A 168 8.46 -0.39 7.05
N LEU A 169 9.25 -1.37 7.50
CA LEU A 169 9.45 -2.64 6.78
C LEU A 169 8.28 -3.58 7.06
N CYS A 170 7.91 -4.36 6.04
CA CYS A 170 6.88 -5.40 6.14
C CYS A 170 7.57 -6.74 6.31
N MET A 171 7.12 -7.59 7.24
CA MET A 171 7.63 -8.97 7.34
C MET A 171 7.11 -9.87 6.22
N ALA A 172 5.98 -9.52 5.59
CA ALA A 172 5.41 -10.23 4.46
C ALA A 172 5.71 -9.49 3.15
N TYR A 173 5.60 -10.17 2.00
CA TYR A 173 5.61 -9.51 0.70
C TYR A 173 4.56 -8.40 0.68
N SER A 174 5.03 -7.17 0.50
CA SER A 174 4.29 -5.90 0.58
C SER A 174 2.82 -6.00 0.15
N GLY A 175 1.89 -5.85 1.10
CA GLY A 175 0.43 -5.85 0.83
C GLY A 175 -0.25 -7.23 0.82
N ARG A 176 0.49 -8.33 0.97
CA ARG A 176 -0.04 -9.72 0.99
C ARG A 176 0.04 -10.39 2.37
N CYS A 177 -0.31 -9.65 3.43
CA CYS A 177 -0.20 -10.15 4.80
C CYS A 177 -1.33 -11.13 5.18
N LEU A 178 -1.05 -12.43 5.12
CA LEU A 178 -1.99 -13.47 5.57
C LEU A 178 -2.35 -13.34 7.05
N LEU A 179 -1.43 -12.90 7.91
CA LEU A 179 -1.71 -12.71 9.35
C LEU A 179 -2.84 -11.68 9.57
N SER A 180 -2.82 -10.54 8.87
CA SER A 180 -3.89 -9.54 8.97
C SER A 180 -5.22 -10.07 8.43
N GLY A 181 -5.19 -10.76 7.29
CA GLY A 181 -6.39 -11.31 6.67
C GLY A 181 -7.02 -12.42 7.50
N TYR A 182 -6.22 -13.39 7.96
CA TYR A 182 -6.68 -14.58 8.66
C TYR A 182 -7.04 -14.30 10.12
N ILE A 183 -6.12 -13.69 10.89
CA ILE A 183 -6.31 -13.48 12.33
C ILE A 183 -7.36 -12.39 12.58
N ASN A 184 -7.30 -11.30 11.81
CA ASN A 184 -8.08 -10.10 12.09
C ASN A 184 -9.27 -9.90 11.15
N LYS A 185 -9.45 -10.77 10.13
CA LYS A 185 -10.46 -10.59 9.07
C LYS A 185 -10.36 -9.21 8.40
N ARG A 186 -9.15 -8.62 8.37
CA ARG A 186 -8.87 -7.31 7.78
C ARG A 186 -7.98 -7.47 6.57
N ASP A 187 -8.57 -7.21 5.40
CA ASP A 187 -7.88 -7.33 4.12
C ASP A 187 -6.73 -6.30 4.01
N PRO A 188 -5.46 -6.75 4.00
CA PRO A 188 -4.32 -5.86 3.82
C PRO A 188 -4.34 -5.16 2.47
N ASN A 189 -4.99 -5.73 1.44
CA ASN A 189 -5.14 -5.17 0.10
C ASN A 189 -6.21 -4.07 0.01
N GLN A 190 -6.87 -3.72 1.13
CA GLN A 190 -7.70 -2.51 1.23
C GLN A 190 -7.07 -1.44 2.15
N GLY A 191 -5.79 -1.58 2.49
CA GLY A 191 -5.12 -0.63 3.39
C GLY A 191 -5.53 -0.78 4.85
N THR A 192 -6.11 -1.92 5.24
CA THR A 192 -6.63 -2.15 6.59
C THR A 192 -5.71 -2.97 7.49
N CYS A 193 -4.45 -3.13 7.10
CA CYS A 193 -3.42 -3.86 7.85
C CYS A 193 -3.44 -3.50 9.34
N THR A 194 -3.46 -4.51 10.20
CA THR A 194 -3.46 -4.36 11.66
C THR A 194 -2.08 -4.27 12.29
N ASN A 195 -1.02 -4.39 11.48
CA ASN A 195 0.34 -4.56 11.95
C ASN A 195 0.46 -5.75 12.94
N ALA A 196 -0.24 -6.86 12.64
CA ALA A 196 -0.21 -8.08 13.44
C ALA A 196 1.22 -8.54 13.75
N CYS A 197 2.14 -8.39 12.79
CA CYS A 197 3.57 -8.65 12.96
C CYS A 197 4.28 -7.92 14.12
N ARG A 198 3.64 -6.92 14.74
CA ARG A 198 4.17 -6.13 15.85
C ARG A 198 3.43 -6.34 17.17
N TRP A 199 2.52 -7.31 17.19
CA TRP A 199 1.76 -7.61 18.40
C TRP A 199 2.63 -8.36 19.40
N GLU A 200 2.21 -8.30 20.66
CA GLU A 200 2.79 -9.14 21.69
C GLU A 200 2.30 -10.57 21.50
N TYR A 201 3.22 -11.47 21.18
CA TYR A 201 2.97 -12.89 21.02
C TYR A 201 3.56 -13.65 22.20
N ASN A 202 2.74 -14.47 22.86
CA ASN A 202 3.20 -15.40 23.87
C ASN A 202 3.31 -16.80 23.27
N VAL A 203 4.45 -17.44 23.47
CA VAL A 203 4.64 -18.83 23.08
C VAL A 203 3.98 -19.72 24.13
N GLN A 204 3.15 -20.66 23.69
CA GLN A 204 2.57 -21.70 24.54
C GLN A 204 2.91 -23.07 23.96
N GLU A 205 3.03 -24.07 24.83
CA GLU A 205 3.23 -25.45 24.37
C GLU A 205 2.01 -25.94 23.58
N GLY A 206 2.24 -26.31 22.32
CA GLY A 206 1.27 -27.04 21.53
C GLY A 206 1.33 -28.54 21.77
N LYS A 207 0.33 -29.25 21.26
CA LYS A 207 0.38 -30.71 21.07
C LYS A 207 0.07 -31.04 19.62
N GLU A 208 0.58 -32.17 19.15
CA GLU A 208 0.26 -32.67 17.82
C GLU A 208 -1.13 -33.32 17.82
N ASP A 209 -1.95 -33.01 16.82
CA ASP A 209 -3.21 -33.72 16.58
C ASP A 209 -2.99 -35.00 15.74
N VAL A 210 -4.06 -35.74 15.45
CA VAL A 210 -3.99 -37.02 14.72
C VAL A 210 -3.50 -36.91 13.27
N VAL A 211 -3.45 -35.69 12.71
CA VAL A 211 -2.98 -35.44 11.34
C VAL A 211 -1.69 -34.62 11.32
N GLY A 212 -1.05 -34.40 12.47
CA GLY A 212 0.25 -33.75 12.56
C GLY A 212 0.23 -32.23 12.77
N ASN A 213 -0.94 -31.61 12.99
CA ASN A 213 -0.99 -30.17 13.25
C ASN A 213 -0.64 -29.86 14.70
N ILE A 214 0.11 -28.78 14.92
CA ILE A 214 0.32 -28.22 16.25
C ILE A 214 -0.95 -27.46 16.66
N VAL A 215 -1.69 -28.01 17.62
CA VAL A 215 -2.90 -27.42 18.20
C VAL A 215 -2.66 -26.99 19.65
N HIS A 216 -3.49 -26.07 20.13
CA HIS A 216 -3.45 -25.63 21.52
C HIS A 216 -3.70 -26.81 22.48
N LYS A 217 -2.90 -26.93 23.55
CA LYS A 217 -3.21 -27.85 24.66
C LYS A 217 -4.47 -27.32 25.36
N HIS A 218 -5.63 -27.80 24.91
CA HIS A 218 -6.90 -27.48 25.55
C HIS A 218 -6.89 -27.99 27.00
N GLU A 219 -6.64 -27.09 27.94
CA GLU A 219 -6.90 -27.30 29.36
C GLU A 219 -8.37 -26.91 29.60
N PRO A 220 -9.28 -27.88 29.84
CA PRO A 220 -10.66 -27.54 30.16
C PRO A 220 -10.68 -26.66 31.40
N ILE A 221 -11.33 -25.50 31.30
CA ILE A 221 -11.62 -24.65 32.46
C ILE A 221 -12.44 -25.53 33.43
N PRO A 222 -12.01 -25.71 34.69
CA PRO A 222 -12.79 -26.45 35.67
C PRO A 222 -14.15 -25.76 35.80
N VAL A 223 -15.19 -26.42 35.32
CA VAL A 223 -16.55 -25.97 35.57
C VAL A 223 -16.81 -26.27 37.04
N GLN A 224 -16.83 -25.23 37.88
CA GLN A 224 -17.40 -25.36 39.21
C GLN A 224 -18.89 -25.61 39.01
N ASN A 225 -19.31 -26.86 39.21
CA ASN A 225 -20.71 -27.18 39.43
C ASN A 225 -21.11 -26.55 40.77
N VAL A 226 -21.54 -25.30 40.73
CA VAL A 226 -22.21 -24.67 41.86
C VAL A 226 -23.60 -25.31 41.89
N GLU A 227 -23.83 -26.24 42.81
CA GLU A 227 -25.20 -26.66 43.13
C GLU A 227 -25.97 -25.42 43.59
N PRO A 228 -27.04 -25.00 42.90
CA PRO A 228 -27.83 -23.88 43.35
C PRO A 228 -28.45 -24.24 44.70
N THR A 229 -28.20 -23.40 45.71
CA THR A 229 -28.85 -23.43 47.03
C THR A 229 -30.32 -23.03 46.89
N LEU A 230 -31.10 -23.85 46.20
CA LEU A 230 -32.55 -23.76 46.26
C LEU A 230 -33.00 -24.24 47.64
N GLY A 231 -33.34 -23.28 48.51
CA GLY A 231 -34.15 -23.57 49.69
C GLY A 231 -33.45 -23.62 51.05
N ILE A 232 -32.29 -22.99 51.25
CA ILE A 232 -31.78 -22.71 52.60
C ILE A 232 -31.86 -21.21 52.87
N GLY A 233 -33.09 -20.70 52.80
CA GLY A 233 -33.48 -19.45 53.43
C GLY A 233 -34.55 -19.78 54.47
N ALA A 234 -34.12 -19.99 55.71
CA ALA A 234 -34.94 -19.96 56.91
C ALA A 234 -34.16 -19.16 57.96
#